data_AF-A0A4Y7SVS9-F1
#
_entry.id   AF-A0A4Y7SVS9-F1
#
_cell.length_a   1.000
_cell.length_b   1.000
_cell.length_c   1.000
_cell.angle_alpha   90.00
_cell.angle_beta   90.00
_cell.angle_gamma   90.00
#
_symmetry.space_group_name_H-M   'P 1'
#
loop_
_entity.id
_entity.type
_entity.pdbx_description
1 polymer ?
#
loop_
_entity_poly.entity_id
_entity_poly.type
_entity_poly.pdbx_seq_one_letter_code
_entity_poly.pdbx_strand_id
1 'polypeptide(L)'
;MAVVERGQRYKIVNAKSGTVLDLSSHPPPSSTYTALTTCLSLVNGWNFHGRDNQIWEASEEHGFWHFKNVASGKYLAPKSTQYKDGIKVIASDTRFNWHIWPDKKNPNTLRICIPDTVFNVDLSNHGDAKGGTPVELWGRWEGTNQTWKFE
;
A
#
# COMPACT_ATOMS: atom_id res chain seq x y z
N MET A 1 -19.70 -3.08 -6.42
CA MET A 1 -18.96 -1.94 -5.85
C MET A 1 -18.11 -2.47 -4.73
N ALA A 2 -16.80 -2.20 -4.74
CA ALA A 2 -15.92 -2.65 -3.68
C ALA A 2 -16.20 -1.90 -2.38
N VAL A 3 -16.25 -2.63 -1.26
CA VAL A 3 -16.46 -2.09 0.09
C VAL A 3 -15.36 -2.64 0.98
N VAL A 4 -14.82 -1.78 1.85
CA VAL A 4 -13.90 -2.18 2.93
C VAL A 4 -14.71 -2.20 4.21
N GLU A 5 -14.49 -3.23 5.02
CA GLU A 5 -15.20 -3.47 6.27
C GLU A 5 -14.24 -3.33 7.45
N ARG A 6 -14.75 -2.76 8.55
CA ARG A 6 -13.96 -2.53 9.76
C ARG A 6 -13.64 -3.87 10.43
N GLY A 7 -12.39 -4.02 10.89
CA GLY A 7 -11.90 -5.23 11.54
C GLY A 7 -11.58 -6.39 10.58
N GLN A 8 -11.89 -6.24 9.30
CA GLN A 8 -11.60 -7.26 8.30
C GLN A 8 -10.14 -7.21 7.87
N ARG A 9 -9.59 -8.40 7.59
CA ARG A 9 -8.24 -8.58 7.07
C ARG A 9 -8.29 -8.83 5.58
N TYR A 10 -7.39 -8.18 4.87
CA TYR A 10 -7.31 -8.22 3.43
C TYR A 10 -5.90 -8.54 2.95
N LYS A 11 -5.80 -9.25 1.84
CA LYS A 11 -4.69 -9.02 0.90
C LYS A 11 -5.12 -7.86 0.00
N ILE A 12 -4.27 -6.83 -0.09
CA ILE A 12 -4.57 -5.64 -0.89
C ILE A 12 -3.86 -5.80 -2.23
N VAL A 13 -4.62 -6.15 -3.27
CA VAL A 13 -4.12 -6.59 -4.58
C VAL A 13 -4.09 -5.42 -5.56
N ASN A 14 -2.95 -5.15 -6.19
CA ASN A 14 -2.87 -4.19 -7.28
C ASN A 14 -3.68 -4.69 -8.48
N ALA A 15 -4.62 -3.88 -8.97
CA ALA A 15 -5.53 -4.33 -10.02
C ALA A 15 -4.86 -4.54 -11.38
N LYS A 16 -3.66 -3.96 -11.62
CA LYS A 16 -2.92 -4.10 -12.87
C LYS A 16 -2.03 -5.35 -12.87
N SER A 17 -1.18 -5.49 -11.85
CA SER A 17 -0.17 -6.55 -11.81
C SER A 17 -0.66 -7.84 -11.16
N GLY A 18 -1.69 -7.77 -10.30
CA GLY A 18 -2.08 -8.88 -9.43
C GLY A 18 -1.14 -9.11 -8.24
N THR A 19 -0.09 -8.30 -8.07
CA THR A 19 0.77 -8.34 -6.88
C THR A 19 0.06 -7.72 -5.68
N VAL A 20 0.44 -8.13 -4.48
CA VAL A 20 -0.15 -7.63 -3.22
C VAL A 20 0.76 -6.62 -2.55
N LEU A 21 0.19 -5.76 -1.69
CA LEU A 21 0.97 -4.98 -0.73
C LEU A 21 1.68 -5.91 0.25
N ASP A 22 2.98 -6.08 0.05
CA ASP A 22 3.87 -6.91 0.85
C ASP A 22 4.76 -6.02 1.70
N LEU A 23 4.73 -6.22 3.02
CA LEU A 23 5.74 -5.66 3.90
C LEU A 23 7.01 -6.52 3.80
N SER A 24 8.08 -5.95 3.25
CA SER A 24 9.28 -6.73 2.99
C SER A 24 9.92 -7.22 4.29
N SER A 25 10.05 -8.54 4.40
CA SER A 25 10.75 -9.22 5.49
C SER A 25 12.25 -9.37 5.24
N HIS A 26 12.77 -8.80 4.15
CA HIS A 26 14.17 -8.95 3.74
C HIS A 26 14.74 -7.63 3.20
N PRO A 27 16.01 -7.30 3.52
CA PRO A 27 16.75 -6.30 2.76
C PRO A 27 16.86 -6.72 1.28
N PRO A 28 16.90 -5.77 0.33
CA PRO A 28 17.29 -6.07 -1.03
C PRO A 28 18.71 -6.67 -1.02
N PRO A 29 19.04 -7.56 -1.96
CA PRO A 29 20.25 -8.40 -1.91
C PRO A 29 21.60 -7.66 -1.93
N SER A 30 21.65 -6.32 -1.91
CA SER A 30 22.87 -5.51 -2.01
C SER A 30 23.11 -4.56 -0.83
N SER A 31 22.52 -4.82 0.34
CA SER A 31 22.33 -3.77 1.35
C SER A 31 23.18 -3.97 2.61
N THR A 32 24.05 -3.01 2.92
CA THR A 32 24.81 -2.89 4.19
C THR A 32 23.85 -2.64 5.37
N TYR A 33 24.33 -2.77 6.62
CA TYR A 33 23.53 -2.85 7.84
C TYR A 33 22.43 -1.77 8.00
N THR A 34 22.61 -0.56 7.47
CA THR A 34 21.61 0.53 7.48
C THR A 34 20.36 0.25 6.63
N ALA A 35 20.49 -0.61 5.63
CA ALA A 35 19.39 -1.02 4.79
C ALA A 35 18.59 -2.21 5.38
N LEU A 36 19.11 -2.94 6.38
CA LEU A 36 18.31 -3.92 7.13
C LEU A 36 17.10 -3.24 7.80
N THR A 37 17.31 -2.14 8.54
CA THR A 37 16.22 -1.44 9.23
C THR A 37 15.25 -0.76 8.24
N THR A 38 15.79 -0.19 7.16
CA THR A 38 14.97 0.51 6.16
C THR A 38 14.05 -0.46 5.43
N CYS A 39 14.53 -1.68 5.15
CA CYS A 39 13.79 -2.64 4.35
C CYS A 39 12.73 -3.41 5.13
N LEU A 40 12.88 -3.57 6.45
CA LEU A 40 11.79 -4.08 7.29
C LEU A 40 10.56 -3.16 7.34
N SER A 41 10.68 -1.92 6.83
CA SER A 41 9.59 -0.96 6.76
C SER A 41 9.10 -0.72 5.33
N LEU A 42 9.73 -1.26 4.28
CA LEU A 42 9.27 -0.99 2.91
C LEU A 42 8.02 -1.81 2.57
N VAL A 43 7.10 -1.17 1.87
CA VAL A 43 5.95 -1.86 1.26
C VAL A 43 6.18 -1.92 -0.25
N ASN A 44 6.12 -3.13 -0.79
CA ASN A 44 6.37 -3.40 -2.21
C ASN A 44 5.24 -4.26 -2.79
N GLY A 45 5.15 -4.30 -4.12
CA GLY A 45 4.39 -5.33 -4.81
C GLY A 45 5.13 -6.66 -4.76
N TRP A 46 4.44 -7.72 -4.32
CA TRP A 46 4.97 -9.09 -4.37
C TRP A 46 3.88 -10.10 -4.76
N ASN A 47 4.30 -11.27 -5.23
CA ASN A 47 3.37 -12.38 -5.44
C ASN A 47 2.79 -12.85 -4.12
N PHE A 48 1.49 -13.07 -4.06
CA PHE A 48 0.87 -13.58 -2.85
C PHE A 48 1.41 -14.97 -2.49
N HIS A 49 1.91 -15.11 -1.26
CA HIS A 49 2.42 -16.35 -0.68
C HIS A 49 1.80 -16.64 0.69
N GLY A 50 0.69 -15.97 1.04
CA GLY A 50 -0.15 -16.33 2.19
C GLY A 50 0.47 -16.11 3.56
N ARG A 51 1.52 -15.27 3.67
CA ARG A 51 2.14 -14.93 4.96
C ARG A 51 1.55 -13.64 5.52
N ASP A 52 1.57 -13.50 6.83
CA ASP A 52 0.98 -12.36 7.55
C ASP A 52 1.59 -10.99 7.17
N ASN A 53 2.78 -10.95 6.58
CA ASN A 53 3.39 -9.72 6.08
C ASN A 53 2.67 -9.18 4.82
N GLN A 54 1.79 -9.97 4.21
CA GLN A 54 0.94 -9.59 3.07
C GLN A 54 -0.51 -9.32 3.46
N ILE A 55 -0.83 -9.42 4.76
CA ILE A 55 -2.19 -9.27 5.27
C ILE A 55 -2.28 -7.96 6.06
N TRP A 56 -3.33 -7.20 5.78
CA TRP A 56 -3.58 -5.90 6.37
C TRP A 56 -4.98 -5.85 6.98
N GLU A 57 -5.05 -5.56 8.27
CA GLU A 57 -6.29 -5.36 9.01
C GLU A 57 -6.76 -3.92 8.82
N ALA A 58 -7.99 -3.75 8.33
CA ALA A 58 -8.60 -2.45 8.12
C ALA A 58 -9.33 -1.99 9.39
N SER A 59 -9.10 -0.75 9.79
CA SER A 59 -9.92 -0.05 10.80
C SER A 59 -10.28 1.33 10.28
N GLU A 60 -11.33 1.92 10.83
CA GLU A 60 -11.81 3.23 10.43
C GLU A 60 -12.22 4.03 11.65
N GLU A 61 -11.77 5.29 11.69
CA GLU A 61 -12.04 6.23 12.76
C GLU A 61 -12.25 7.63 12.17
N HIS A 62 -13.37 8.27 12.51
CA HIS A 62 -13.74 9.63 12.08
C HIS A 62 -13.68 9.88 10.56
N GLY A 63 -14.06 8.89 9.76
CA GLY A 63 -14.06 8.94 8.30
C GLY A 63 -12.73 8.53 7.64
N PHE A 64 -11.70 8.19 8.42
CA PHE A 64 -10.38 7.84 7.92
C PHE A 64 -10.07 6.37 8.09
N TRP A 65 -9.51 5.76 7.05
CA TRP A 65 -9.09 4.37 7.06
C TRP A 65 -7.63 4.23 7.51
N HIS A 66 -7.38 3.13 8.21
CA HIS A 66 -6.06 2.70 8.63
C HIS A 66 -5.86 1.23 8.28
N PHE A 67 -4.65 0.88 7.85
CA PHE A 67 -4.30 -0.48 7.48
C PHE A 67 -3.11 -0.93 8.32
N LYS A 68 -3.35 -1.90 9.21
CA LYS A 68 -2.33 -2.45 10.11
C LYS A 68 -1.85 -3.78 9.57
N ASN A 69 -0.55 -3.91 9.33
CA ASN A 69 0.05 -5.17 8.89
C ASN A 69 -0.04 -6.21 10.01
N VAL A 70 -0.49 -7.42 9.69
CA VAL A 70 -0.72 -8.48 10.69
C VAL A 70 0.59 -9.00 11.27
N ALA A 71 1.66 -9.14 10.48
CA ALA A 71 2.93 -9.68 10.96
C ALA A 71 3.67 -8.73 11.92
N SER A 72 3.68 -7.42 11.63
CA SER A 72 4.49 -6.44 12.39
C SER A 72 3.70 -5.58 13.35
N GLY A 73 2.38 -5.48 13.18
CA GLY A 73 1.53 -4.54 13.89
C GLY A 73 1.71 -3.07 13.50
N LYS A 74 2.53 -2.77 12.48
CA LYS A 74 2.76 -1.42 11.96
C LYS A 74 1.69 -1.01 10.94
N TYR A 75 1.53 0.28 10.71
CA TYR A 75 0.51 0.85 9.83
C TYR A 75 1.07 1.28 8.47
N LEU A 76 0.26 1.09 7.42
CA LEU A 76 0.56 1.63 6.09
C LEU A 76 0.58 3.16 6.15
N ALA A 77 1.70 3.76 5.78
CA ALA A 77 1.90 5.22 5.83
C ALA A 77 2.85 5.68 4.72
N PRO A 78 2.72 6.93 4.25
CA PRO A 78 3.77 7.52 3.43
C PRO A 78 5.02 7.80 4.27
N LYS A 79 6.20 7.63 3.68
CA LYS A 79 7.49 7.89 4.34
C LYS A 79 7.69 9.37 4.72
N SER A 80 6.98 10.27 4.07
CA SER A 80 7.04 11.71 4.30
C SER A 80 5.64 12.33 4.19
N THR A 81 5.39 13.37 4.98
CA THR A 81 4.20 14.22 4.89
C THR A 81 4.37 15.37 3.89
N GLN A 82 5.56 15.56 3.34
CA GLN A 82 5.79 16.45 2.19
C GLN A 82 5.45 15.69 0.90
N TYR A 83 4.16 15.64 0.58
CA TYR A 83 3.63 14.81 -0.51
C TYR A 83 4.11 15.28 -1.88
N LYS A 84 4.66 14.35 -2.63
CA LYS A 84 5.09 14.47 -4.03
C LYS A 84 5.20 13.08 -4.65
N ASP A 85 5.39 13.03 -5.95
CA ASP A 85 5.64 11.78 -6.67
C ASP A 85 6.90 11.07 -6.14
N GLY A 86 6.81 9.74 -6.04
CA GLY A 86 7.93 8.88 -5.64
C GLY A 86 8.15 8.75 -4.13
N ILE A 87 7.32 9.38 -3.29
CA ILE A 87 7.37 9.14 -1.84
C ILE A 87 6.98 7.70 -1.56
N LYS A 88 7.91 6.91 -0.99
CA LYS A 88 7.65 5.50 -0.68
C LYS A 88 6.56 5.34 0.36
N VAL A 89 5.76 4.29 0.19
CA VAL A 89 4.84 3.80 1.21
C VAL A 89 5.59 2.78 2.08
N ILE A 90 5.40 2.90 3.38
CA ILE A 90 6.11 2.13 4.40
C ILE A 90 5.16 1.59 5.46
N ALA A 91 5.66 0.67 6.28
CA ALA A 91 5.07 0.30 7.55
C ALA A 91 5.65 1.19 8.67
N SER A 92 4.78 1.96 9.33
CA SER A 92 5.10 2.94 10.36
C SER A 92 4.53 2.53 11.72
N ASP A 93 5.18 2.91 12.81
CA ASP A 93 4.61 2.74 14.17
C ASP A 93 3.41 3.68 14.41
N THR A 94 3.34 4.77 13.65
CA THR A 94 2.26 5.77 13.74
C THR A 94 1.19 5.50 12.69
N ARG A 95 -0.08 5.56 13.09
CA ARG A 95 -1.23 5.51 12.17
C ARG A 95 -1.16 6.65 11.15
N PHE A 96 -1.63 6.39 9.95
CA PHE A 96 -1.86 7.41 8.94
C PHE A 96 -3.33 7.40 8.51
N ASN A 97 -3.88 8.58 8.26
CA ASN A 97 -5.28 8.77 7.86
C ASN A 97 -5.39 8.68 6.34
N TRP A 98 -5.97 7.60 5.83
CA TRP A 98 -6.24 7.45 4.41
C TRP A 98 -7.71 7.73 4.09
N HIS A 99 -7.96 8.29 2.91
CA HIS A 99 -9.27 8.14 2.27
C HIS A 99 -9.24 6.92 1.34
N ILE A 100 -10.36 6.23 1.22
CA ILE A 100 -10.56 5.24 0.15
C ILE A 100 -11.71 5.69 -0.74
N TRP A 101 -11.51 5.57 -2.06
CA TRP A 101 -12.53 5.91 -3.04
C TRP A 101 -12.63 4.83 -4.10
N PRO A 102 -13.85 4.41 -4.50
CA PRO A 102 -14.04 3.62 -5.70
C PRO A 102 -13.40 4.31 -6.92
N ASP A 103 -12.73 3.53 -7.76
CA ASP A 103 -12.24 4.06 -9.02
C ASP A 103 -13.41 4.40 -9.95
N LYS A 104 -13.28 5.53 -10.67
CA LYS A 104 -14.35 6.04 -11.55
C LYS A 104 -14.60 5.13 -12.75
N LYS A 105 -13.55 4.47 -13.29
CA LYS A 105 -13.66 3.59 -14.46
C LYS A 105 -14.05 2.17 -14.06
N ASN A 106 -13.59 1.72 -12.89
CA ASN A 106 -13.95 0.42 -12.35
C ASN A 106 -14.35 0.51 -10.86
N PRO A 107 -15.65 0.58 -10.53
CA PRO A 107 -16.11 0.72 -9.14
C PRO A 107 -15.90 -0.54 -8.29
N ASN A 108 -15.33 -1.62 -8.85
CA ASN A 108 -14.90 -2.81 -8.12
C ASN A 108 -13.43 -2.75 -7.69
N THR A 109 -12.72 -1.67 -8.00
CA THR A 109 -11.39 -1.37 -7.43
C THR A 109 -11.44 -0.05 -6.67
N LEU A 110 -10.55 0.10 -5.71
CA LEU A 110 -10.46 1.27 -4.83
C LEU A 110 -9.13 1.98 -5.02
N ARG A 111 -9.09 3.28 -4.71
CA ARG A 111 -7.88 4.08 -4.60
C ARG A 111 -7.66 4.42 -3.13
N ILE A 112 -6.43 4.23 -2.65
CA ILE A 112 -6.00 4.59 -1.30
C ILE A 112 -5.33 5.97 -1.41
N CYS A 113 -5.96 7.02 -0.88
CA CYS A 113 -5.64 8.41 -1.17
C CYS A 113 -5.18 9.17 0.07
N ILE A 114 -4.22 10.07 -0.14
CA ILE A 114 -3.87 11.09 0.85
C ILE A 114 -5.01 12.11 0.92
N PRO A 115 -5.58 12.40 2.11
CA PRO A 115 -6.62 13.42 2.27
C PRO A 115 -6.19 14.78 1.72
N ASP A 116 -7.14 15.49 1.10
CA ASP A 116 -6.97 16.87 0.59
C ASP A 116 -5.80 17.07 -0.39
N THR A 117 -5.40 16.01 -1.10
CA THR A 117 -4.40 16.09 -2.16
C THR A 117 -4.77 15.25 -3.39
N VAL A 118 -3.98 15.39 -4.44
CA VAL A 118 -4.07 14.57 -5.65
C VAL A 118 -3.32 13.24 -5.54
N PHE A 119 -2.58 12.98 -4.45
CA PHE A 119 -1.71 11.81 -4.36
C PHE A 119 -2.46 10.57 -3.86
N ASN A 120 -2.09 9.41 -4.40
CA ASN A 120 -2.60 8.12 -3.96
C ASN A 120 -1.54 7.03 -4.11
N VAL A 121 -1.83 5.87 -3.52
CA VAL A 121 -0.94 4.70 -3.56
C VAL A 121 -0.87 4.13 -4.98
N ASP A 122 0.35 4.01 -5.48
CA ASP A 122 0.75 3.59 -6.83
C ASP A 122 1.76 2.43 -6.74
N LEU A 123 1.55 1.39 -7.55
CA LEU A 123 2.62 0.42 -7.82
C LEU A 123 3.50 0.97 -8.94
N SER A 124 4.75 1.29 -8.59
CA SER A 124 5.70 2.00 -9.45
C SER A 124 6.06 1.24 -10.73
N ASN A 125 6.87 1.88 -11.58
CA ASN A 125 7.27 1.34 -12.90
C ASN A 125 6.06 0.93 -13.74
N HIS A 126 5.02 1.78 -13.74
CA HIS A 126 3.74 1.53 -14.41
C HIS A 126 3.03 0.25 -13.95
N GLY A 127 3.20 -0.18 -12.70
CA GLY A 127 2.59 -1.39 -12.15
C GLY A 127 3.31 -2.67 -12.58
N ASP A 128 4.65 -2.65 -12.52
CA ASP A 128 5.49 -3.82 -12.81
C ASP A 128 5.19 -4.96 -11.82
N ALA A 129 4.88 -6.14 -12.36
CA ALA A 129 4.55 -7.33 -11.57
C ALA A 129 5.78 -8.01 -10.94
N LYS A 130 7.00 -7.53 -11.22
CA LYS A 130 8.22 -8.04 -10.60
C LYS A 130 8.15 -7.92 -9.08
N GLY A 131 8.52 -9.00 -8.39
CA GLY A 131 8.65 -8.98 -6.93
C GLY A 131 9.63 -7.89 -6.49
N GLY A 132 9.17 -7.04 -5.57
CA GLY A 132 9.97 -5.96 -4.99
C GLY A 132 9.77 -4.63 -5.72
N THR A 133 8.86 -4.55 -6.70
CA THR A 133 8.45 -3.28 -7.29
C THR A 133 7.95 -2.35 -6.18
N PRO A 134 8.56 -1.16 -6.00
CA PRO A 134 8.19 -0.26 -4.93
C PRO A 134 6.73 0.19 -4.99
N VAL A 135 6.12 0.38 -3.83
CA VAL A 135 4.86 1.09 -3.69
C VAL A 135 5.14 2.52 -3.25
N GLU A 136 4.55 3.48 -3.93
CA GLU A 136 4.82 4.90 -3.73
C GLU A 136 3.55 5.76 -3.83
N LEU A 137 3.67 7.01 -3.43
CA LEU A 137 2.69 8.03 -3.75
C LEU A 137 2.97 8.53 -5.16
N TRP A 138 1.90 8.70 -5.92
CA TRP A 138 1.95 9.33 -7.22
C TRP A 138 0.71 10.18 -7.44
N GLY A 139 0.84 11.24 -8.25
CA GLY A 139 -0.26 12.07 -8.69
C GLY A 139 -1.32 11.23 -9.39
N ARG A 140 -2.57 11.37 -8.97
CA ARG A 140 -3.66 10.53 -9.46
C ARG A 140 -3.87 10.73 -10.95
N TRP A 141 -3.86 9.62 -11.69
CA TRP A 141 -4.24 9.54 -13.09
C TRP A 141 -5.04 8.27 -13.35
N GLU A 142 -5.45 8.05 -14.60
CA GLU A 142 -6.37 6.97 -14.97
C GLU A 142 -5.73 5.56 -15.02
N GLY A 143 -4.49 5.41 -14.53
CA GLY A 143 -3.74 4.17 -14.52
C GLY A 143 -4.29 3.14 -13.53
N THR A 144 -4.41 1.88 -13.96
CA THR A 144 -4.88 0.78 -13.10
C THR A 144 -3.85 0.35 -12.05
N ASN A 145 -2.57 0.71 -12.23
CA ASN A 145 -1.50 0.51 -11.23
C ASN A 145 -1.72 1.34 -9.95
N GLN A 146 -2.68 2.28 -9.98
CA GLN A 146 -3.10 3.11 -8.86
C GLN A 146 -4.37 2.61 -8.16
N THR A 147 -4.88 1.44 -8.55
CA THR A 147 -6.13 0.89 -8.06
C THR A 147 -5.91 -0.48 -7.43
N TRP A 148 -6.70 -0.77 -6.39
CA TRP A 148 -6.47 -1.87 -5.47
C TRP A 148 -7.77 -2.63 -5.19
N LYS A 149 -7.70 -3.95 -5.16
CA LYS A 149 -8.77 -4.82 -4.69
C LYS A 149 -8.49 -5.22 -3.25
N PHE A 150 -9.53 -5.23 -2.43
CA PHE A 150 -9.48 -5.69 -1.05
C PHE A 150 -10.14 -7.07 -1.02
N GLU A 151 -9.33 -8.12 -0.88
CA GLU A 151 -9.72 -9.53 -0.99
C GLU A 151 -9.37 -10.31 0.29
#